data_AF-A0A817LRB6-F1
#
_entry.id   AF-A0A817LRB6-F1
#
_cell.length_a   1.000
_cell.length_b   1.000
_cell.length_c   1.000
_cell.angle_alpha   90.00
_cell.angle_beta   90.00
_cell.angle_gamma   90.00
#
_symmetry.space_group_name_H-M   'P 1'
#
loop_
_entity.id
_entity.type
_entity.pdbx_description
1 polymer ?
#
loop_
_entity_poly.entity_id
_entity_poly.type
_entity_poly.pdbx_seq_one_letter_code
_entity_poly.pdbx_strand_id
1 'polypeptide(L)'
;MLFKMKHKKSIHFGDFRSEPIRQLIERYSQPRPIGGRPITSDNPVRLTGRHFPSLVPATATQESPQRDCIVCSRTSRREKKRKKTRYQSDICDVGLCVIGCFGDYHTLKHF
;
A
#
# COMPACT_ATOMS: atom_id res chain seq x y z
N MET A 1 -2.38 -32.48 -18.95
CA MET A 1 -3.37 -33.49 -18.52
C MET A 1 -2.88 -34.45 -17.42
N LEU A 2 -1.71 -34.26 -16.80
CA LEU A 2 -1.16 -35.18 -15.78
C LEU A 2 -1.98 -35.27 -14.48
N PHE A 3 -2.49 -34.14 -13.97
CA PHE A 3 -3.29 -34.13 -12.73
C PHE A 3 -4.59 -34.93 -12.86
N LYS A 4 -5.32 -34.75 -13.97
CA LYS A 4 -6.56 -35.48 -14.26
C LYS A 4 -6.32 -36.98 -14.38
N MET A 5 -5.20 -37.38 -15.00
CA MET A 5 -4.82 -38.79 -15.16
C MET A 5 -4.46 -39.44 -13.81
N LYS A 6 -3.76 -38.74 -12.93
CA LYS A 6 -3.34 -39.27 -11.62
C LYS A 6 -4.47 -39.29 -10.59
N HIS A 7 -5.35 -38.28 -10.60
CA HIS A 7 -6.35 -38.08 -9.55
C HIS A 7 -7.78 -38.46 -9.95
N LYS A 8 -8.03 -38.81 -11.22
CA LYS A 8 -9.35 -39.13 -11.78
C LYS A 8 -10.43 -38.08 -11.47
N LYS A 9 -10.02 -36.84 -11.17
CA LYS A 9 -10.88 -35.70 -10.87
C LYS A 9 -10.80 -34.71 -12.03
N SER A 10 -11.96 -34.26 -12.49
CA SER A 10 -12.08 -33.17 -13.45
C SER A 10 -12.26 -31.87 -12.67
N ILE A 11 -11.25 -31.01 -12.72
CA ILE A 11 -11.28 -29.67 -12.12
C ILE A 11 -11.20 -28.63 -13.23
N HIS A 12 -11.81 -27.48 -13.02
CA HIS A 12 -11.67 -26.38 -13.97
C HIS A 12 -10.21 -25.90 -13.98
N PHE A 13 -9.72 -25.48 -15.14
CA PHE A 13 -8.31 -25.08 -15.28
C PHE A 13 -7.96 -23.88 -14.38
N GLY A 14 -8.92 -22.96 -14.16
CA GLY A 14 -8.77 -21.86 -13.23
C GLY A 14 -8.50 -22.34 -11.80
N ASP A 15 -9.28 -23.33 -11.33
CA ASP A 15 -9.16 -23.89 -9.98
C ASP A 15 -7.84 -24.67 -9.82
N PHE A 16 -7.45 -25.41 -10.87
CA PHE A 16 -6.15 -26.07 -10.91
C PHE A 16 -4.98 -25.08 -10.81
N ARG A 17 -5.14 -23.86 -11.33
CA ARG A 17 -4.11 -22.84 -11.28
C ARG A 17 -4.07 -22.13 -9.93
N SER A 18 -5.23 -21.85 -9.32
CA SER A 18 -5.31 -21.13 -8.05
C SER A 18 -4.87 -21.99 -6.87
N GLU A 19 -5.20 -23.27 -6.88
CA GLU A 19 -4.99 -24.16 -5.74
C GLU A 19 -3.50 -24.37 -5.38
N PRO A 20 -2.58 -24.61 -6.34
CA PRO A 20 -1.15 -24.66 -6.06
C PRO A 20 -0.59 -23.34 -5.53
N ILE A 21 -1.07 -22.20 -6.05
CA ILE A 21 -0.65 -20.87 -5.58
C ILE A 21 -1.05 -20.70 -4.12
N ARG A 22 -2.28 -21.07 -3.77
CA ARG A 22 -2.78 -21.03 -2.39
C ARG A 22 -1.91 -21.90 -1.46
N GLN A 23 -1.63 -23.14 -1.85
CA GLN A 23 -0.80 -24.06 -1.06
C GLN A 23 0.64 -23.55 -0.89
N LEU A 24 1.22 -22.92 -1.92
CA LEU A 24 2.54 -22.31 -1.82
C LEU A 24 2.56 -21.12 -0.85
N ILE A 25 1.55 -20.26 -0.90
CA ILE A 25 1.42 -19.14 0.03
C ILE A 25 1.26 -19.67 1.45
N GLU A 26 0.34 -20.60 1.68
CA GLU A 26 0.08 -21.17 3.01
C GLU A 26 1.31 -21.84 3.63
N ARG A 27 2.08 -22.57 2.81
CA ARG A 27 3.26 -23.32 3.29
C ARG A 27 4.51 -22.47 3.50
N TYR A 28 4.68 -21.41 2.70
CA TYR A 28 5.95 -20.68 2.65
C TYR A 28 5.83 -19.18 2.98
N SER A 29 4.63 -18.65 3.16
CA SER A 29 4.44 -17.26 3.59
C SER A 29 4.81 -17.11 5.06
N GLN A 30 6.07 -16.75 5.30
CA GLN A 30 6.51 -16.32 6.63
C GLN A 30 6.15 -14.84 6.82
N PRO A 31 5.50 -14.45 7.93
CA PRO A 31 5.41 -13.05 8.31
C PRO A 31 6.84 -12.55 8.48
N ARG A 32 7.29 -11.69 7.56
CA ARG A 32 8.61 -11.08 7.68
C ARG A 32 8.55 -10.16 8.89
N PRO A 33 9.50 -10.24 9.85
CA PRO A 33 9.62 -9.19 10.85
C PRO A 33 9.76 -7.88 10.08
N ILE A 34 8.94 -6.89 10.43
CA ILE A 34 8.96 -5.55 9.82
C ILE A 34 10.23 -4.84 10.32
N GLY A 35 11.39 -5.32 9.86
CA GLY A 35 12.69 -4.72 10.05
C GLY A 35 13.13 -4.10 8.72
N GLY A 36 12.96 -2.79 8.60
CA GLY A 36 13.29 -2.04 7.39
C GLY A 36 12.27 -0.96 7.05
N ARG A 37 12.64 -0.03 6.16
CA ARG A 37 11.75 1.01 5.64
C ARG A 37 10.46 0.36 5.11
N PRO A 38 9.25 0.81 5.50
CA PRO A 38 8.01 0.27 4.96
C PRO A 38 8.12 0.24 3.44
N ILE A 39 7.99 -0.97 2.86
CA ILE A 39 7.81 -1.11 1.43
C ILE A 39 6.63 -0.20 1.13
N THR A 40 6.90 0.83 0.33
CA THR A 40 5.85 1.67 -0.22
C THR A 40 5.24 0.82 -1.32
N SER A 41 4.56 -0.26 -0.92
CA SER A 41 3.71 -1.00 -1.82
C SER A 41 2.74 0.04 -2.32
N ASP A 42 2.75 0.24 -3.63
CA ASP A 42 1.79 1.09 -4.28
C ASP A 42 0.43 0.45 -4.02
N ASN A 43 -0.23 0.87 -2.95
CA ASN A 43 -1.51 0.30 -2.54
C ASN A 43 -2.45 0.60 -3.71
N PRO A 44 -2.97 -0.42 -4.43
CA PRO A 44 -3.79 -0.17 -5.60
C PRO A 44 -5.05 0.64 -5.26
N VAL A 45 -5.49 0.62 -3.99
CA VAL A 45 -6.60 1.42 -3.47
C VAL A 45 -6.28 2.92 -3.48
N ARG A 46 -5.00 3.32 -3.48
CA ARG A 46 -4.58 4.73 -3.57
C ARG A 46 -5.21 5.45 -4.75
N LEU A 47 -5.26 4.81 -5.92
CA LEU A 47 -5.69 5.45 -7.17
C LEU A 47 -7.19 5.32 -7.45
N THR A 48 -7.86 4.36 -6.81
CA THR A 48 -9.26 4.01 -7.09
C THR A 48 -10.21 4.28 -5.93
N GLY A 49 -9.69 4.39 -4.71
CA GLY A 49 -10.46 4.64 -3.50
C GLY A 49 -10.87 6.10 -3.33
N ARG A 50 -11.88 6.34 -2.49
CA ARG A 50 -12.24 7.67 -1.99
C ARG A 50 -11.44 7.95 -0.72
N HIS A 51 -10.50 8.87 -0.80
CA HIS A 51 -9.64 9.25 0.31
C HIS A 51 -9.97 10.67 0.73
N PHE A 52 -10.03 10.90 2.04
CA PHE A 52 -10.25 12.23 2.63
C PHE A 52 -9.09 12.57 3.57
N PRO A 53 -8.68 13.84 3.66
CA PRO A 53 -7.67 14.25 4.63
C PRO A 53 -8.19 14.07 6.06
N SER A 54 -7.40 13.41 6.89
CA SER A 54 -7.60 13.28 8.33
C SER A 54 -6.42 13.90 9.09
N LEU A 55 -6.60 14.21 10.37
CA LEU A 55 -5.49 14.67 11.22
C LEU A 55 -4.66 13.47 11.69
N VAL A 56 -3.35 13.66 11.81
CA VAL A 56 -2.47 12.66 12.44
C VAL A 56 -2.90 12.51 13.91
N PRO A 57 -3.24 11.29 14.37
CA PRO A 57 -3.70 11.06 15.74
C PRO A 57 -2.63 11.44 16.76
N ALA A 58 -3.07 12.04 17.88
CA ALA A 58 -2.17 12.36 19.00
C ALA A 58 -1.52 11.10 19.57
N THR A 59 -0.30 11.24 20.06
CA THR A 59 0.41 10.19 20.81
C THR A 59 0.48 10.58 22.29
N ALA A 60 0.80 9.62 23.16
CA ALA A 60 0.99 9.89 24.59
C ALA A 60 2.04 10.98 24.88
N THR A 61 2.93 11.25 23.94
CA THR A 61 4.03 12.22 24.06
C THR A 61 3.81 13.51 23.26
N GLN A 62 2.87 13.56 22.32
CA GLN A 62 2.67 14.70 21.45
C GLN A 62 1.21 14.86 21.04
N GLU A 63 0.60 16.01 21.39
CA GLU A 63 -0.79 16.34 21.07
C GLU A 63 -1.02 16.63 19.57
N SER A 64 -0.01 17.19 18.91
CA SER A 64 -0.09 17.60 17.50
C SER A 64 1.06 17.01 16.65
N PRO A 65 1.10 15.68 16.49
CA PRO A 65 2.16 15.03 15.72
C PRO A 65 2.10 15.41 14.24
N GLN A 66 3.27 15.36 13.62
CA GLN A 66 3.44 15.68 12.20
C GLN A 66 4.18 14.57 11.49
N ARG A 67 3.73 14.26 10.27
CA ARG A 67 4.36 13.29 9.37
C ARG A 67 5.05 14.00 8.21
N ASP A 68 6.02 13.34 7.59
CA ASP A 68 6.62 13.86 6.35
C ASP A 68 5.70 13.60 5.16
N CYS A 69 5.52 14.61 4.31
CA CYS A 69 4.77 14.48 3.07
C CYS A 69 5.51 13.56 2.09
N ILE A 70 4.90 12.42 1.76
CA ILE A 70 5.53 11.44 0.86
C ILE A 70 5.71 11.99 -0.56
N VAL A 71 4.76 12.80 -1.05
CA VAL A 71 4.85 13.43 -2.37
C VAL A 71 6.00 14.42 -2.42
N CYS A 72 6.07 15.36 -1.48
CA CYS A 72 7.16 16.35 -1.45
C CYS A 72 8.55 15.70 -1.34
N SER A 73 8.68 14.60 -0.59
CA SER A 73 9.96 13.95 -0.35
C SER A 73 10.41 13.03 -1.49
N ARG A 74 9.49 12.57 -2.34
CA ARG A 74 9.78 11.54 -3.37
C ARG A 74 9.43 11.95 -4.79
N THR A 75 8.77 13.09 -4.98
CA THR A 75 8.37 13.58 -6.30
C THR A 75 9.54 13.67 -7.27
N SER A 76 9.29 13.30 -8.52
CA SER A 76 10.17 13.57 -9.66
C SER A 76 9.70 14.75 -10.51
N ARG A 77 8.53 15.33 -10.20
CA ARG A 77 7.86 16.36 -11.01
C ARG A 77 8.24 17.78 -10.60
N ARG A 78 8.87 17.94 -9.44
CA ARG A 78 9.33 19.22 -8.89
C ARG A 78 10.50 19.00 -7.93
N GLU A 79 11.06 20.09 -7.42
CA GLU A 79 12.12 20.03 -6.42
C GLU A 79 11.68 19.24 -5.18
N LYS A 80 12.53 18.30 -4.76
CA LYS A 80 12.30 17.46 -3.58
C LYS A 80 12.51 18.27 -2.32
N LYS A 81 11.55 18.20 -1.40
CA LYS A 81 11.65 18.84 -0.09
C LYS A 81 11.01 17.99 1.00
N ARG A 82 11.61 18.02 2.20
CA ARG A 82 10.98 17.45 3.39
C ARG A 82 10.01 18.48 3.97
N LYS A 83 8.72 18.28 3.74
CA LYS A 83 7.66 19.11 4.30
C LYS A 83 6.87 18.29 5.31
N LYS A 84 6.80 18.77 6.55
CA LYS A 84 5.96 18.21 7.60
C LYS A 84 4.49 18.61 7.39
N THR A 85 3.57 17.74 7.79
CA THR A 85 2.12 17.95 7.70
C THR A 85 1.43 17.31 8.90
N ARG A 86 0.35 17.96 9.37
CA ARG A 86 -0.58 17.40 10.37
C ARG A 86 -1.66 16.53 9.75
N TYR A 87 -1.67 16.39 8.42
CA TYR A 87 -2.70 15.68 7.69
C TYR A 87 -2.18 14.38 7.09
N GLN A 88 -3.03 13.37 7.11
CA GLN A 88 -2.76 12.05 6.55
C GLN A 88 -3.95 11.54 5.71
N SER A 89 -3.72 10.46 4.99
CA SER A 89 -4.78 9.58 4.47
C SER A 89 -4.81 8.34 5.36
N ASP A 90 -5.88 8.12 6.11
CA ASP A 90 -5.97 6.96 7.04
C ASP A 90 -5.93 5.63 6.28
N ILE A 91 -6.57 5.57 5.11
CA ILE A 91 -6.64 4.37 4.28
C ILE A 91 -5.25 4.00 3.73
N CYS A 92 -4.44 5.01 3.40
CA CYS A 92 -3.10 4.80 2.84
C CYS A 92 -1.98 4.86 3.89
N ASP A 93 -2.28 5.26 5.14
CA ASP A 93 -1.34 5.50 6.24
C ASP A 93 -0.13 6.38 5.87
N VAL A 94 -0.36 7.46 5.11
CA VAL A 94 0.71 8.38 4.67
C VAL A 94 0.41 9.84 5.03
N GLY A 95 1.46 10.58 5.39
CA GLY A 95 1.39 12.03 5.53
C GLY A 95 1.33 12.72 4.17
N LEU A 96 0.38 13.65 4.00
CA LEU A 96 0.19 14.41 2.76
C LEU A 96 -0.07 15.90 3.05
N CYS A 97 0.46 16.78 2.20
CA CYS A 97 -0.01 18.17 2.21
C CYS A 97 -1.44 18.20 1.67
N VAL A 98 -2.35 18.90 2.37
CA VAL A 98 -3.76 19.04 1.96
C VAL A 98 -3.86 19.65 0.56
N ILE A 99 -3.10 20.72 0.32
CA ILE A 99 -3.09 21.41 -0.98
C ILE A 99 -2.10 20.74 -1.93
N GLY A 100 -2.59 20.33 -3.10
CA GLY A 100 -1.82 19.73 -4.19
C GLY A 100 -1.48 18.26 -3.97
N CYS A 101 -0.69 17.95 -2.93
CA CYS A 101 -0.15 16.59 -2.74
C CYS A 101 -1.20 15.53 -2.48
N PHE A 102 -2.31 15.87 -1.81
CA PHE A 102 -3.38 14.91 -1.57
C PHE A 102 -4.03 14.45 -2.88
N GLY A 103 -4.25 15.38 -3.82
CA GLY A 103 -4.74 15.06 -5.16
C GLY A 103 -3.71 14.27 -5.97
N ASP A 104 -2.46 14.74 -6.01
CA ASP A 104 -1.37 14.08 -6.75
C ASP A 104 -1.19 12.63 -6.31
N TYR A 105 -1.17 12.38 -5.01
CA TYR A 105 -0.96 11.04 -4.47
C TYR A 105 -2.08 10.07 -4.85
N HIS A 106 -3.33 10.51 -4.91
CA HIS A 106 -4.48 9.63 -5.19
C HIS A 106 -4.92 9.63 -6.67
N THR A 107 -4.28 10.40 -7.55
CA THR A 107 -4.63 10.44 -8.98
C THR A 107 -3.48 10.07 -9.90
N LEU A 108 -2.23 10.31 -9.49
CA LEU A 108 -1.06 10.05 -10.34
C LEU A 108 -0.43 8.71 -10.03
N LYS A 109 -0.23 7.91 -11.08
CA LYS A 109 0.61 6.70 -11.00
C LYS A 109 2.03 7.04 -10.54
N HIS A 110 2.57 8.16 -11.02
CA HIS A 110 3.89 8.68 -10.65
C HIS A 110 3.75 10.15 -10.21
N PHE A 111 4.01 10.42 -8.94
CA PHE A 111 3.91 11.74 -8.30
C PHE A 111 5.29 12.31 -7.99
#